data_AF-A0AAU6E6Z8-F1
#
_entry.id   AF-A0AAU6E6Z8-F1
#
_cell.length_a   1.000
_cell.length_b   1.000
_cell.length_c   1.000
_cell.angle_alpha   90.00
_cell.angle_beta   90.00
_cell.angle_gamma   90.00
#
_symmetry.space_group_name_H-M   'P 1'
#
loop_
_entity.id
_entity.type
_entity.pdbx_description
1 polymer ?
#
loop_
_entity_poly.entity_id
_entity_poly.type
_entity_poly.pdbx_seq_one_letter_code
_entity_poly.pdbx_strand_id
1 'polypeptide(L)'
;MAVVQRLLKVHGVRSYAIHTIALKLSGDDGRPIPLGKPKLYAPELVVHGNAGRVATVTMGARSGCYLISLRGDPDPQTVREPQQVADLILTARPGGRS
;
A
#
# COMPACT_ATOMS: atom_id res chain seq x y z
N MET A 1 2.52 -7.48 -4.42
CA MET A 1 2.75 -6.02 -4.54
C MET A 1 3.84 -5.63 -5.55
N ALA A 2 4.94 -6.37 -5.67
CA ALA A 2 6.01 -6.06 -6.63
C ALA A 2 5.54 -5.90 -8.10
N VAL A 3 4.56 -6.70 -8.54
CA VAL A 3 3.98 -6.61 -9.89
C VAL A 3 3.33 -5.24 -10.12
N VAL A 4 2.45 -4.81 -9.20
CA VAL A 4 1.79 -3.49 -9.26
C VAL A 4 2.83 -2.38 -9.27
N GLN A 5 3.85 -2.45 -8.42
CA GLN A 5 4.93 -1.46 -8.39
C GLN A 5 5.68 -1.38 -9.73
N ARG A 6 5.94 -2.52 -10.38
CA ARG A 6 6.58 -2.57 -11.70
C ARG A 6 5.69 -1.94 -12.78
N LEU A 7 4.40 -2.26 -12.79
CA LEU A 7 3.43 -1.67 -13.72
C LEU A 7 3.39 -0.16 -13.57
N LEU A 8 3.22 0.33 -12.34
CA LEU A 8 3.24 1.75 -12.02
C LEU A 8 4.54 2.43 -12.48
N LYS A 9 5.70 1.78 -12.26
CA LYS A 9 7.01 2.30 -12.71
C LYS A 9 7.08 2.45 -14.23
N VAL A 10 6.56 1.49 -15.00
CA VAL A 10 6.52 1.57 -16.47
C VAL A 10 5.71 2.79 -16.95
N HIS A 11 4.66 3.15 -16.23
CA HIS A 11 3.85 4.34 -16.51
C HIS A 11 4.38 5.64 -15.86
N GLY A 12 5.64 5.66 -15.41
CA GLY A 12 6.25 6.83 -14.79
C GLY A 12 5.59 7.22 -13.46
N VAL A 13 4.99 6.26 -12.75
CA VAL A 13 4.36 6.49 -11.45
C VAL A 13 5.32 6.11 -10.33
N ARG A 14 5.59 7.10 -9.46
CA ARG A 14 6.42 6.91 -8.28
C ARG A 14 5.62 6.17 -7.22
N SER A 15 6.17 5.07 -6.73
CA SER A 15 5.58 4.29 -5.65
C SER A 15 6.66 3.67 -4.78
N TYR A 16 6.38 3.53 -3.49
CA TYR A 16 7.26 2.89 -2.53
C TYR A 16 6.46 2.02 -1.56
N ALA A 17 7.05 0.91 -1.13
CA ALA A 17 6.45 0.02 -0.16
C ALA A 17 6.83 0.46 1.26
N ILE A 18 5.85 0.51 2.15
CA ILE A 18 6.01 0.69 3.59
C ILE A 18 5.84 -0.68 4.24
N HIS A 19 6.82 -1.04 5.05
CA HIS A 19 6.79 -2.24 5.88
C HIS A 19 6.82 -1.82 7.35
N THR A 20 5.81 -2.21 8.11
CA THR A 20 5.80 -1.99 9.56
C THR A 20 6.42 -3.19 10.25
N ILE A 21 7.51 -2.98 10.97
CA ILE A 21 8.18 -4.01 11.77
C ILE A 21 7.82 -3.78 13.23
N ALA A 22 7.31 -4.81 13.90
CA ALA A 22 7.07 -4.77 15.34
C ALA A 22 8.37 -5.07 16.09
N LEU A 23 8.74 -4.19 17.01
CA LEU A 23 9.91 -4.38 17.88
C LEU A 23 9.47 -5.02 19.22
N LYS A 24 10.34 -5.88 19.76
CA LYS A 24 10.17 -6.50 21.09
C LYS A 24 11.42 -6.22 21.91
N LEU A 25 11.25 -5.93 23.19
CA LEU A 25 12.36 -5.92 24.16
C LEU A 25 12.49 -7.32 24.76
N SER A 26 13.69 -7.72 25.15
CA SER A 26 13.87 -8.92 25.97
C SER A 26 14.07 -8.48 27.42
N GLY A 27 13.33 -9.09 28.35
CA GLY A 27 13.56 -8.88 29.78
C GLY A 27 14.86 -9.55 30.24
N ASP A 28 15.28 -9.27 31.47
CA ASP A 28 16.49 -9.83 32.07
C ASP A 28 16.46 -11.37 32.19
N ASP A 29 15.27 -11.96 32.12
CA ASP A 29 15.02 -13.41 32.06
C ASP A 29 15.03 -13.98 30.61
N GLY A 30 15.38 -13.15 29.61
CA GLY A 30 15.41 -13.50 28.20
C GLY A 30 14.03 -13.63 27.54
N ARG A 31 12.94 -13.34 28.27
CA ARG A 31 11.59 -13.44 27.71
C ARG A 31 11.22 -12.18 26.92
N PRO A 32 10.57 -12.32 25.75
CA PRO A 32 10.17 -11.17 24.95
C PRO A 32 9.01 -10.43 25.61
N ILE A 33 9.23 -9.15 25.93
CA ILE A 33 8.24 -8.19 26.38
C ILE A 33 7.78 -7.40 25.14
N PRO A 34 6.54 -7.60 24.66
CA PRO A 34 6.03 -6.87 23.50
C PRO A 34 5.86 -5.39 23.84
N LEU A 35 6.43 -4.51 23.01
CA LEU A 35 6.15 -3.07 23.08
C LEU A 35 4.83 -2.79 22.37
N GLY A 36 3.75 -2.80 23.16
CA GLY A 36 2.39 -2.58 22.65
C GLY A 36 1.78 -3.81 21.96
N LYS A 37 0.59 -3.63 21.39
CA LYS A 37 -0.10 -4.72 20.67
C LYS A 37 0.59 -4.96 19.33
N PRO A 38 1.10 -6.17 19.03
CA PRO A 38 1.65 -6.47 17.72
C PRO A 38 0.53 -6.41 16.69
N LYS A 39 0.46 -5.30 15.96
CA LYS A 39 -0.45 -5.17 14.82
C LYS A 39 0.36 -5.49 13.57
N LEU A 40 0.10 -6.66 13.00
CA LEU A 40 0.63 -7.04 11.70
C LEU A 40 -0.07 -6.17 10.66
N TYR A 41 0.57 -5.07 10.27
CA TYR A 41 0.10 -4.29 9.14
C TYR A 41 0.52 -5.02 7.87
N ALA A 42 -0.44 -5.27 6.98
CA ALA A 42 -0.12 -5.71 5.63
C ALA A 42 0.80 -4.65 4.98
N PRO A 43 1.82 -5.07 4.21
CA PRO A 43 2.67 -4.11 3.52
C PRO A 43 1.83 -3.20 2.63
N GLU A 44 2.07 -1.90 2.74
CA GLU A 44 1.33 -0.87 2.01
C GLU A 44 2.19 -0.32 0.88
N LEU A 45 1.68 -0.28 -0.34
CA LEU A 45 2.29 0.42 -1.46
C LEU A 45 1.69 1.82 -1.53
N VAL A 46 2.49 2.84 -1.23
CA VAL A 46 2.08 4.24 -1.32
C VAL A 46 2.45 4.77 -2.70
N VAL A 47 1.48 5.41 -3.35
CA VAL A 47 1.62 5.93 -4.70
C VAL A 47 1.55 7.45 -4.70
N HIS A 48 2.51 8.08 -5.38
CA HIS A 48 2.64 9.52 -5.48
C HIS A 48 2.46 10.01 -6.92
N GLY A 49 1.68 11.08 -7.04
CA GLY A 49 1.61 11.93 -8.23
C GLY A 49 2.32 13.26 -7.98
N ASN A 50 2.22 14.18 -8.95
CA ASN A 50 2.89 15.48 -8.87
C ASN A 50 2.37 16.34 -7.70
N ALA A 51 1.12 16.15 -7.28
CA ALA A 51 0.47 16.86 -6.18
C ALA A 51 0.55 16.12 -4.81
N GLY A 52 1.43 15.12 -4.69
CA GLY A 52 1.60 14.31 -3.48
C GLY A 52 0.94 12.92 -3.57
N ARG A 53 0.59 12.34 -2.41
CA ARG A 53 0.00 10.98 -2.34
C ARG A 53 -1.32 10.92 -3.11
N VAL A 54 -1.44 9.96 -4.02
CA VAL A 54 -2.64 9.73 -4.86
C VAL A 54 -3.39 8.47 -4.43
N ALA A 55 -2.67 7.43 -4.00
CA ALA A 55 -3.31 6.20 -3.55
C ALA A 55 -2.45 5.45 -2.53
N THR A 56 -3.10 4.60 -1.75
CA THR A 56 -2.45 3.55 -0.96
C THR A 56 -3.03 2.21 -1.43
N VAL A 57 -2.16 1.23 -1.66
CA VAL A 57 -2.57 -0.14 -2.02
C VAL A 57 -2.09 -1.10 -0.94
N THR A 58 -3.00 -1.91 -0.41
CA THR A 58 -2.68 -2.98 0.54
C THR A 58 -3.15 -4.33 -0.01
N MET A 59 -2.61 -5.41 0.53
CA MET A 59 -3.12 -6.76 0.24
C MET A 59 -4.15 -7.14 1.30
N GLY A 60 -5.33 -7.57 0.88
CA GLY A 60 -6.37 -8.08 1.77
C GLY A 60 -5.92 -9.38 2.44
N ALA A 61 -6.06 -9.44 3.77
CA ALA A 61 -5.48 -10.51 4.60
C ALA A 61 -6.03 -11.92 4.32
N ARG A 62 -7.18 -12.07 3.66
CA ARG A 62 -7.87 -13.36 3.49
C ARG A 62 -8.07 -13.80 2.04
N SER A 63 -8.06 -12.86 1.09
CA SER A 63 -8.51 -13.11 -0.28
C SER A 63 -7.42 -12.98 -1.34
N GLY A 64 -6.22 -12.49 -0.98
CA GLY A 64 -5.18 -12.15 -1.95
C GLY A 64 -5.54 -10.99 -2.87
N CYS A 65 -6.71 -10.35 -2.65
CA CYS A 65 -7.11 -9.15 -3.38
C CYS A 65 -6.24 -7.95 -2.97
N TYR A 66 -6.16 -6.97 -3.85
CA TYR A 66 -5.69 -5.64 -3.56
C TYR A 66 -6.83 -4.77 -3.01
N LEU A 67 -6.53 -4.01 -1.96
CA LEU A 67 -7.36 -2.95 -1.42
C LEU A 67 -6.72 -1.63 -1.82
N ILE A 68 -7.47 -0.75 -2.48
CA ILE A 68 -6.98 0.51 -3.03
C ILE A 68 -7.75 1.65 -2.36
N SER A 69 -7.05 2.50 -1.64
CA SER A 69 -7.60 3.75 -1.11
C SER A 69 -7.09 4.91 -1.95
N LEU A 70 -7.97 5.56 -2.70
CA LEU A 70 -7.63 6.75 -3.48
C LEU A 70 -7.69 8.01 -2.60
N ARG A 71 -6.89 9.01 -2.94
CA ARG A 71 -6.91 10.30 -2.22
C ARG A 71 -8.27 10.98 -2.47
N GLY A 72 -9.02 11.19 -1.39
CA GLY A 72 -10.32 11.85 -1.44
C GLY A 72 -11.50 10.89 -1.58
N ASP A 73 -11.24 9.58 -1.73
CA ASP A 73 -12.26 8.55 -1.67
C ASP A 73 -12.20 7.87 -0.28
N PRO A 74 -13.29 7.96 0.52
CA PRO A 74 -13.32 7.32 1.84
C PRO A 74 -13.39 5.79 1.76
N ASP A 75 -13.87 5.24 0.64
CA ASP A 75 -14.16 3.81 0.52
C ASP A 75 -13.06 3.07 -0.26
N PRO A 76 -12.39 2.07 0.36
CA PRO A 76 -11.37 1.30 -0.32
C PRO A 76 -11.98 0.38 -1.38
N GLN A 77 -11.45 0.46 -2.60
CA GLN A 77 -11.84 -0.39 -3.71
C GLN A 77 -11.12 -1.74 -3.64
N THR A 78 -11.83 -2.83 -3.88
CA THR A 78 -11.26 -4.18 -3.88
C THR A 78 -11.07 -4.68 -5.31
N VAL A 79 -9.84 -5.10 -5.63
CA VAL A 79 -9.44 -5.50 -6.97
C VAL A 79 -8.62 -6.78 -6.91
N ARG A 80 -8.78 -7.70 -7.87
CA ARG A 80 -8.00 -8.95 -7.93
C ARG A 80 -6.80 -8.84 -8.85
N GLU A 81 -6.97 -8.20 -9.99
CA GLU A 81 -5.95 -8.15 -11.01
C GLU A 81 -4.97 -7.00 -10.81
N PRO A 82 -3.65 -7.24 -10.81
CA PRO A 82 -2.65 -6.20 -10.61
C PRO A 82 -2.68 -5.13 -11.71
N GLN A 83 -3.15 -5.48 -12.92
CA GLN A 83 -3.32 -4.54 -14.02
C GLN A 83 -4.42 -3.51 -13.71
N GLN A 84 -5.57 -3.97 -13.24
CA GLN A 84 -6.70 -3.12 -12.84
C GLN A 84 -6.31 -2.15 -11.72
N VAL A 85 -5.44 -2.57 -10.80
CA VAL A 85 -4.88 -1.67 -9.77
C VAL A 85 -4.13 -0.51 -10.41
N ALA A 86 -3.25 -0.79 -11.37
CA ALA A 86 -2.48 0.24 -12.06
C ALA A 86 -3.40 1.17 -12.86
N ASP A 87 -4.38 0.62 -13.57
CA ASP A 87 -5.34 1.40 -14.37
C ASP A 87 -6.14 2.37 -13.49
N LEU A 88 -6.69 1.91 -12.36
CA LEU A 88 -7.43 2.76 -11.42
C LEU A 88 -6.58 3.91 -10.85
N ILE A 89 -5.32 3.63 -10.56
CA ILE A 89 -4.39 4.65 -10.07
C ILE A 89 -4.06 5.67 -11.16
N LEU A 90 -3.93 5.21 -12.41
CA LEU A 90 -3.64 6.07 -13.55
C LEU A 90 -4.83 6.97 -13.89
N THR A 91 -6.07 6.48 -13.80
CA THR A 91 -7.28 7.28 -14.01
C THR A 91 -7.52 8.27 -12.86
N ALA A 92 -7.13 7.93 -11.64
CA ALA A 92 -7.26 8.80 -10.47
C ALA A 92 -6.21 9.94 -10.40
N ARG A 93 -5.25 10.02 -11.32
CA ARG A 93 -4.24 11.08 -11.32
C ARG A 93 -4.88 12.45 -11.64
N PRO A 94 -4.77 13.45 -10.74
CA PRO A 94 -5.09 14.83 -11.09
C PRO A 94 -3.97 15.34 -12.00
N GLY A 95 -4.20 15.29 -13.31
CA GLY A 95 -3.18 15.62 -14.31
C GLY A 95 -3.39 15.04 -15.70
N GLY A 96 -4.53 14.36 -15.97
CA GLY A 96 -5.01 14.20 -17.33
C GLY A 96 -5.32 15.59 -17.91
N ARG A 97 -4.37 16.16 -18.66
CA ARG A 97 -4.61 17.32 -19.51
C ARG A 97 -5.68 16.93 -20.53
N SER A 98 -6.87 17.49 -20.39
CA SER A 98 -7.69 17.88 -21.54
C SER A 98 -6.99 19.02 -22.30
#